data_AF-A0A3P8MDW5-F1
#
_entry.id   AF-A0A3P8MDW5-F1
#
_cell.length_a   1.000
_cell.length_b   1.000
_cell.length_c   1.000
_cell.angle_alpha   90.00
_cell.angle_beta   90.00
_cell.angle_gamma   90.00
#
_symmetry.space_group_name_H-M   'P 1'
#
loop_
_entity.id
_entity.type
_entity.pdbx_description
1 polymer ?
#
loop_
_entity_poly.entity_id
_entity_poly.type
_entity_poly.pdbx_seq_one_letter_code
_entity_poly.pdbx_strand_id
1 'polypeptide(L)'
;MSEYVAVISLPTRAATYEEYSELKNTADTYGVISSALVERNADGTYDIPETTDGTTGTGTLSGSLIGMLVGVLGGPVGMLLGMSVGTATGALVDASNLDDSDDVISLFAQQLPPGNNAIIVQTEEPTTDALDAQVARAGGRIARRPLDEVLSELEAQQDAADAAAKAARKAAHEQKKQERHEKNEDRINALKAKFQRD
;
A
#
# COMPACT_ATOMS: atom_id res chain seq x y z
N MET A 1 -6.99 -19.51 17.98
CA MET A 1 -6.02 -19.27 16.89
C MET A 1 -5.82 -17.77 16.83
N SER A 2 -4.62 -17.33 16.51
CA SER A 2 -4.30 -15.91 16.43
C SER A 2 -4.14 -15.52 14.98
N GLU A 3 -4.75 -14.42 14.59
CA GLU A 3 -4.66 -13.89 13.24
C GLU A 3 -3.59 -12.80 13.15
N TYR A 4 -2.75 -12.90 12.14
CA TYR A 4 -1.66 -11.96 11.91
C TYR A 4 -1.63 -11.48 10.48
N VAL A 5 -1.08 -10.29 10.30
CA VAL A 5 -0.48 -9.85 9.06
C VAL A 5 1.02 -9.91 9.23
N ALA A 6 1.73 -10.52 8.28
CA ALA A 6 3.16 -10.63 8.32
C ALA A 6 3.82 -10.13 7.04
N VAL A 7 5.02 -9.58 7.19
CA VAL A 7 5.95 -9.28 6.10
C VAL A 7 7.10 -10.25 6.17
N ILE A 8 7.31 -10.98 5.08
CA ILE A 8 8.44 -11.88 4.92
C ILE A 8 9.42 -11.24 3.92
N SER A 9 10.64 -11.01 4.37
CA SER A 9 11.73 -10.45 3.56
C SER A 9 12.83 -11.50 3.40
N LEU A 10 13.34 -11.65 2.17
CA LEU A 10 14.42 -12.58 1.86
C LEU A 10 15.63 -11.85 1.26
N PRO A 11 16.83 -12.45 1.29
CA PRO A 11 18.06 -11.77 0.88
C PRO A 11 18.10 -11.37 -0.60
N THR A 12 17.32 -12.03 -1.46
CA THR A 12 17.31 -11.77 -2.90
C THR A 12 15.90 -11.86 -3.46
N ARG A 13 15.65 -11.15 -4.57
CA ARG A 13 14.37 -11.22 -5.26
C ARG A 13 13.97 -12.64 -5.65
N ALA A 14 14.93 -13.41 -6.17
CA ALA A 14 14.71 -14.78 -6.60
C ALA A 14 14.29 -15.69 -5.43
N ALA A 15 14.95 -15.56 -4.27
CA ALA A 15 14.59 -16.31 -3.07
C ALA A 15 13.17 -15.97 -2.62
N THR A 16 12.75 -14.70 -2.70
CA THR A 16 11.37 -14.32 -2.37
C THR A 16 10.33 -14.95 -3.30
N TYR A 17 10.60 -15.03 -4.60
CA TYR A 17 9.72 -15.73 -5.54
C TYR A 17 9.63 -17.23 -5.24
N GLU A 18 10.77 -17.86 -4.94
CA GLU A 18 10.83 -19.28 -4.60
C GLU A 18 10.02 -19.57 -3.33
N GLU A 19 10.27 -18.81 -2.26
CA GLU A 19 9.55 -18.94 -0.99
C GLU A 19 8.06 -18.63 -1.15
N TYR A 20 7.71 -17.62 -1.95
CA TYR A 20 6.31 -17.32 -2.22
C TYR A 20 5.59 -18.48 -2.92
N SER A 21 6.26 -19.14 -3.87
CA SER A 21 5.73 -20.33 -4.53
C SER A 21 5.56 -21.48 -3.53
N GLU A 22 6.53 -21.70 -2.66
CA GLU A 22 6.47 -22.74 -1.63
C GLU A 22 5.33 -22.49 -0.63
N LEU A 23 5.21 -21.27 -0.12
CA LEU A 23 4.13 -20.87 0.80
C LEU A 23 2.75 -21.04 0.17
N LYS A 24 2.58 -20.73 -1.11
CA LYS A 24 1.32 -20.98 -1.81
C LYS A 24 0.96 -22.47 -1.87
N ASN A 25 1.95 -23.33 -2.13
CA ASN A 25 1.74 -24.76 -2.21
C ASN A 25 1.52 -25.42 -0.83
N THR A 26 1.88 -24.71 0.25
CA THR A 26 1.82 -25.20 1.64
C THR A 26 0.92 -24.34 2.53
N ALA A 27 0.01 -23.56 1.93
CA ALA A 27 -0.81 -22.57 2.63
C ALA A 27 -1.55 -23.16 3.84
N ASP A 28 -2.21 -24.30 3.66
CA ASP A 28 -2.94 -25.01 4.73
C ASP A 28 -2.04 -25.45 5.89
N THR A 29 -0.75 -25.73 5.62
CA THR A 29 0.21 -26.17 6.65
C THR A 29 0.58 -25.04 7.59
N TYR A 30 0.64 -23.82 7.08
CA TYR A 30 1.05 -22.62 7.81
C TYR A 30 -0.12 -21.69 8.16
N GLY A 31 -1.37 -22.13 7.90
CA GLY A 31 -2.55 -21.31 8.15
C GLY A 31 -2.59 -20.03 7.30
N VAL A 32 -1.97 -20.02 6.12
CA VAL A 32 -1.98 -18.86 5.22
C VAL A 32 -3.37 -18.73 4.61
N ILE A 33 -4.06 -17.65 4.99
CA ILE A 33 -5.39 -17.31 4.47
C ILE A 33 -5.25 -16.63 3.12
N SER A 34 -4.35 -15.65 3.05
CA SER A 34 -4.13 -14.83 1.86
C SER A 34 -2.69 -14.35 1.81
N SER A 35 -2.18 -14.05 0.61
CA SER A 35 -0.82 -13.55 0.44
C SER A 35 -0.62 -12.76 -0.84
N ALA A 36 0.38 -11.88 -0.85
CA ALA A 36 0.82 -11.12 -2.02
C ALA A 36 2.33 -11.04 -2.08
N LEU A 37 2.87 -11.08 -3.30
CA LEU A 37 4.24 -10.70 -3.56
C LEU A 37 4.26 -9.22 -3.96
N VAL A 38 5.05 -8.42 -3.25
CA VAL A 38 5.19 -6.98 -3.49
C VAL A 38 6.63 -6.69 -3.86
N GLU A 39 6.84 -6.02 -4.97
CA GLU A 39 8.13 -5.50 -5.40
C GLU A 39 8.18 -3.99 -5.18
N ARG A 40 9.33 -3.49 -4.73
CA ARG A 40 9.62 -2.07 -4.74
C ARG A 40 10.72 -1.80 -5.76
N ASN A 41 10.39 -0.99 -6.75
CA ASN A 41 11.30 -0.57 -7.80
C ASN A 41 12.37 0.39 -7.25
N ALA A 42 13.44 0.57 -8.03
CA ALA A 42 14.54 1.45 -7.66
C ALA A 42 14.11 2.93 -7.56
N ASP A 43 13.05 3.31 -8.28
CA ASP A 43 12.44 4.64 -8.21
C ASP A 43 11.46 4.82 -7.03
N GLY A 44 11.31 3.79 -6.20
CA GLY A 44 10.43 3.79 -5.03
C GLY A 44 8.98 3.44 -5.34
N THR A 45 8.62 3.20 -6.61
CA THR A 45 7.28 2.70 -6.99
C THR A 45 7.10 1.24 -6.57
N TYR A 46 5.85 0.80 -6.43
CA TYR A 46 5.52 -0.57 -6.05
C TYR A 46 4.84 -1.30 -7.19
N ASP A 47 5.25 -2.55 -7.42
CA ASP A 47 4.59 -3.50 -8.32
C ASP A 47 4.08 -4.68 -7.49
N ILE A 48 2.89 -5.18 -7.81
CA ILE A 48 2.31 -6.35 -7.14
C ILE A 48 2.10 -7.44 -8.21
N PRO A 49 3.15 -8.22 -8.50
CA PRO A 49 3.11 -9.22 -9.55
C PRO A 49 2.08 -10.32 -9.29
N GLU A 50 1.83 -10.66 -8.02
CA GLU A 50 0.99 -11.81 -7.68
C GLU A 50 0.27 -11.65 -6.35
N THR A 51 -0.98 -12.15 -6.30
CA THR A 51 -1.80 -12.24 -5.09
C THR A 51 -2.57 -13.56 -5.09
N THR A 52 -2.75 -14.17 -3.92
CA THR A 52 -3.45 -15.45 -3.72
C THR A 52 -4.98 -15.27 -3.73
N ASP A 53 -5.48 -14.08 -3.38
CA ASP A 53 -6.92 -13.75 -3.36
C ASP A 53 -7.50 -13.36 -4.73
N GLY A 54 -6.76 -13.58 -5.82
CA GLY A 54 -7.28 -13.45 -7.18
C GLY A 54 -7.29 -12.03 -7.76
N THR A 55 -6.32 -11.18 -7.42
CA THR A 55 -6.10 -9.93 -8.17
C THR A 55 -4.77 -9.98 -8.91
N THR A 56 -4.78 -10.51 -10.13
CA THR A 56 -3.67 -10.34 -11.09
C THR A 56 -4.07 -9.24 -12.08
N GLY A 57 -3.38 -8.10 -12.06
CA GLY A 57 -3.56 -7.02 -13.03
C GLY A 57 -3.75 -5.60 -12.44
N THR A 58 -3.59 -4.59 -13.31
CA THR A 58 -3.56 -3.14 -12.99
C THR A 58 -4.93 -2.51 -12.72
N GLY A 59 -5.87 -3.20 -12.08
CA GLY A 59 -7.14 -2.53 -11.76
C GLY A 59 -8.25 -3.46 -11.31
N THR A 60 -8.29 -3.72 -10.02
CA THR A 60 -9.47 -3.83 -9.13
C THR A 60 -8.95 -4.57 -7.92
N LEU A 61 -8.48 -3.85 -6.90
CA LEU A 61 -8.17 -4.49 -5.63
C LEU A 61 -9.44 -5.14 -5.11
N SER A 62 -9.39 -6.47 -4.92
CA SER A 62 -10.41 -7.15 -4.14
C SER A 62 -10.52 -6.42 -2.78
N GLY A 63 -11.73 -6.31 -2.22
CA GLY A 63 -11.93 -5.76 -0.87
C GLY A 63 -11.32 -6.64 0.23
N SER A 64 -10.33 -7.47 -0.07
CA SER A 64 -9.60 -8.27 0.90
C SER A 64 -8.55 -7.41 1.62
N LEU A 65 -8.13 -7.86 2.80
CA LEU A 65 -7.09 -7.20 3.59
C LEU A 65 -5.80 -6.99 2.79
N ILE A 66 -5.34 -8.04 2.10
CA ILE A 66 -4.16 -7.97 1.24
C ILE A 66 -4.36 -6.95 0.15
N GLY A 67 -5.54 -6.92 -0.49
CA GLY A 67 -5.93 -5.88 -1.41
C GLY A 67 -5.79 -4.50 -0.78
N MET A 68 -6.42 -4.23 0.35
CA MET A 68 -6.35 -2.93 1.05
C MET A 68 -4.91 -2.51 1.36
N LEU A 69 -4.10 -3.40 1.94
CA LEU A 69 -2.69 -3.16 2.25
C LEU A 69 -1.87 -2.83 1.00
N VAL A 70 -2.03 -3.66 -0.04
CA VAL A 70 -1.42 -3.43 -1.35
C VAL A 70 -1.87 -2.11 -1.94
N GLY A 71 -3.12 -1.71 -1.76
CA GLY A 71 -3.69 -0.49 -2.33
C GLY A 71 -3.15 0.77 -1.70
N VAL A 72 -2.91 0.69 -0.40
CA VAL A 72 -2.22 1.75 0.33
C VAL A 72 -0.78 1.90 -0.17
N LEU A 73 -0.07 0.80 -0.44
CA LEU A 73 1.30 0.82 -0.95
C LEU A 73 1.41 1.23 -2.44
N GLY A 74 0.57 0.66 -3.30
CA GLY A 74 0.59 0.87 -4.76
C GLY A 74 -0.26 2.05 -5.24
N GLY A 75 -1.08 2.64 -4.38
CA GLY A 75 -1.92 3.79 -4.71
C GLY A 75 -1.13 5.10 -4.80
N PRO A 76 -1.75 6.19 -5.30
CA PRO A 76 -1.11 7.50 -5.37
C PRO A 76 -0.59 8.01 -4.01
N VAL A 77 -1.26 7.62 -2.92
CA VAL A 77 -0.86 7.95 -1.55
C VAL A 77 0.40 7.17 -1.14
N GLY A 78 0.46 5.86 -1.42
CA GLY A 78 1.65 5.03 -1.17
C GLY A 78 2.87 5.47 -1.97
N MET A 79 2.68 5.90 -3.21
CA MET A 79 3.76 6.50 -4.01
C MET A 79 4.32 7.79 -3.37
N LEU A 80 3.48 8.64 -2.78
CA LEU A 80 3.93 9.85 -2.07
C LEU A 80 4.70 9.53 -0.79
N LEU A 81 4.26 8.52 -0.03
CA LEU A 81 4.96 8.04 1.17
C LEU A 81 6.30 7.35 0.82
N GLY A 82 6.34 6.61 -0.29
CA GLY A 82 7.56 5.97 -0.80
C GLY A 82 8.66 6.98 -1.18
N MET A 83 8.29 8.17 -1.64
CA MET A 83 9.22 9.26 -1.96
C MET A 83 9.71 10.03 -0.72
N SER A 84 8.86 10.20 0.31
CA SER A 84 9.24 10.94 1.53
C SER A 84 10.24 10.17 2.38
N VAL A 85 10.05 8.86 2.54
CA VAL A 85 10.97 7.99 3.30
C VAL A 85 12.33 7.78 2.58
N GLY A 86 12.38 7.96 1.26
CA GLY A 86 13.59 7.75 0.44
C GLY A 86 14.69 8.81 0.54
N THR A 87 14.39 9.99 1.11
CA THR A 87 15.38 11.08 1.24
C THR A 87 16.32 10.95 2.45
N ALA A 88 16.09 9.96 3.33
CA ALA A 88 16.93 9.68 4.50
C ALA A 88 18.08 8.69 4.22
N THR A 89 18.49 8.52 2.96
CA THR A 89 19.69 7.77 2.57
C THR A 89 20.95 8.58 2.91
N GLY A 90 21.26 8.70 4.20
CA GLY A 90 22.46 9.41 4.67
C GLY A 90 22.87 9.14 6.12
N ALA A 91 21.98 8.58 6.95
CA ALA A 91 22.37 8.07 8.25
C ALA A 91 22.32 6.55 8.21
N LEU A 92 23.44 5.90 8.55
CA LEU A 92 23.45 4.51 8.99
C LEU A 92 22.54 4.45 10.22
N VAL A 93 21.26 4.16 10.01
CA VAL A 93 20.34 3.93 11.12
C VAL A 93 20.69 2.56 11.66
N ASP A 94 21.30 2.56 12.85
CA ASP A 94 21.59 1.35 13.60
C ASP A 94 20.27 0.62 13.82
N ALA A 95 20.16 -0.60 13.27
CA ALA A 95 18.92 -1.38 13.23
C ALA A 95 18.43 -1.84 14.61
N SER A 96 19.15 -1.48 15.68
CA SER A 96 18.86 -1.84 17.07
C SER A 96 18.00 -0.83 17.84
N ASN A 97 17.62 0.32 17.25
CA ASN A 97 16.80 1.37 17.91
C ASN A 97 15.49 1.67 17.13
N LEU A 98 14.91 0.68 16.47
CA LEU A 98 13.73 0.85 15.60
C LEU A 98 12.41 0.42 16.27
N ASP A 99 12.17 0.87 17.50
CA ASP A 99 10.94 0.52 18.25
C ASP A 99 9.76 1.48 17.97
N ASP A 100 9.94 2.57 17.22
CA ASP A 100 8.93 3.64 17.09
C ASP A 100 8.46 3.87 15.64
N SER A 101 7.69 2.94 15.09
CA SER A 101 6.82 3.24 13.95
C SER A 101 5.48 2.55 14.15
N ASP A 102 4.54 3.28 14.74
CA ASP A 102 3.23 2.74 15.16
C ASP A 102 2.35 2.27 14.00
N ASP A 103 2.55 2.75 12.76
CA ASP A 103 1.68 2.46 11.61
C ASP A 103 2.21 1.32 10.73
N VAL A 104 1.33 0.38 10.39
CA VAL A 104 1.57 -0.79 9.53
C VAL A 104 2.27 -0.45 8.21
N ILE A 105 1.96 0.68 7.57
CA ILE A 105 2.55 1.09 6.28
C ILE A 105 4.05 1.31 6.41
N SER A 106 4.47 1.92 7.52
CA SER A 106 5.88 2.21 7.79
C SER A 106 6.66 0.93 8.02
N LEU A 107 6.06 -0.04 8.72
CA LEU A 107 6.63 -1.38 8.88
C LEU A 107 6.87 -2.05 7.52
N PHE A 108 5.88 -2.06 6.62
CA PHE A 108 6.05 -2.61 5.27
C PHE A 108 7.16 -1.90 4.48
N ALA A 109 7.19 -0.57 4.51
CA ALA A 109 8.18 0.23 3.77
C ALA A 109 9.61 0.01 4.27
N GLN A 110 9.80 -0.21 5.59
CA GLN A 110 11.11 -0.49 6.18
C GLN A 110 11.61 -1.90 5.84
N GLN A 111 10.72 -2.88 5.81
CA GLN A 111 11.06 -4.27 5.47
C GLN A 111 11.29 -4.46 3.96
N LEU A 112 10.88 -3.50 3.12
CA LEU A 112 10.97 -3.56 1.67
C LEU A 112 11.80 -2.37 1.10
N PRO A 113 13.14 -2.46 1.12
CA PRO A 113 14.00 -1.44 0.55
C PRO A 113 13.83 -1.32 -0.98
N PRO A 114 14.10 -0.14 -1.58
CA PRO A 114 14.03 0.03 -3.04
C PRO A 114 14.92 -0.98 -3.76
N GLY A 115 14.42 -1.56 -4.85
CA GLY A 115 15.11 -2.59 -5.61
C GLY A 115 14.94 -4.01 -5.07
N ASN A 116 14.14 -4.24 -4.02
CA ASN A 116 13.84 -5.58 -3.49
C ASN A 116 12.35 -5.95 -3.61
N ASN A 117 12.00 -7.13 -3.12
CA ASN A 117 10.63 -7.63 -3.00
C ASN A 117 10.42 -8.28 -1.62
N ALA A 118 9.16 -8.40 -1.21
CA ALA A 118 8.75 -9.02 0.04
C ALA A 118 7.39 -9.70 -0.15
N ILE A 119 7.07 -10.64 0.74
CA ILE A 119 5.77 -11.31 0.76
C ILE A 119 4.96 -10.70 1.90
N ILE A 120 3.73 -10.30 1.61
CA ILE A 120 2.73 -9.98 2.62
C ILE A 120 1.84 -11.21 2.77
N VAL A 121 1.63 -11.68 3.99
CA VAL A 121 0.76 -12.82 4.28
C VAL A 121 -0.24 -12.46 5.39
N GLN A 122 -1.48 -12.92 5.25
CA GLN A 122 -2.42 -13.03 6.35
C GLN A 122 -2.44 -14.49 6.80
N THR A 123 -2.29 -14.72 8.09
CA THR A 123 -2.25 -16.06 8.65
C THR A 123 -3.20 -16.21 9.83
N GLU A 124 -3.78 -17.39 9.98
CA GLU A 124 -4.45 -17.85 11.19
C GLU A 124 -3.68 -19.05 11.74
N GLU A 125 -2.88 -18.82 12.76
CA GLU A 125 -1.92 -19.80 13.27
C GLU A 125 -2.28 -20.22 14.71
N PRO A 126 -2.20 -21.52 15.05
CA PRO A 126 -2.24 -21.95 16.44
C PRO A 126 -0.96 -21.58 17.21
N THR A 127 0.19 -21.56 16.52
CA THR A 127 1.53 -21.20 17.00
C THR A 127 2.37 -20.66 15.84
N THR A 128 3.30 -19.73 16.08
CA THR A 128 4.11 -19.11 15.00
C THR A 128 5.32 -19.94 14.56
N ASP A 129 5.72 -20.93 15.37
CA ASP A 129 6.98 -21.67 15.22
C ASP A 129 7.18 -22.31 13.85
N ALA A 130 6.10 -22.82 13.23
CA ALA A 130 6.17 -23.55 11.97
C ALA A 130 6.54 -22.64 10.79
N LEU A 131 5.84 -21.51 10.66
CA LEU A 131 6.11 -20.51 9.64
C LEU A 131 7.45 -19.80 9.91
N ASP A 132 7.78 -19.54 11.19
CA ASP A 132 9.08 -18.98 11.58
C ASP A 132 10.23 -19.87 11.13
N ALA A 133 10.12 -21.17 11.38
CA ALA A 133 11.13 -22.13 10.99
C ALA A 133 11.27 -22.25 9.46
N GLN A 134 10.16 -22.16 8.71
CA GLN A 134 10.18 -22.15 7.25
C GLN A 134 10.92 -20.91 6.72
N VAL A 135 10.51 -19.72 7.15
CA VAL A 135 11.14 -18.46 6.72
C VAL A 135 12.63 -18.45 7.10
N ALA A 136 12.98 -18.93 8.28
CA ALA A 136 14.37 -19.04 8.70
C ALA A 136 15.19 -20.02 7.83
N ARG A 137 14.60 -21.16 7.40
CA ARG A 137 15.25 -22.11 6.48
C ARG A 137 15.51 -21.48 5.12
N ALA A 138 14.59 -20.65 4.63
CA ALA A 138 14.77 -19.88 3.41
C ALA A 138 15.76 -18.71 3.55
N GLY A 139 16.32 -18.49 4.75
CA GLY A 139 17.24 -17.38 5.05
C GLY A 139 16.54 -16.02 5.14
N GLY A 140 15.22 -16.01 5.30
CA GLY A 140 14.40 -14.83 5.41
C GLY A 140 14.19 -14.34 6.84
N ARG A 141 13.44 -13.25 6.95
CA ARG A 141 12.96 -12.67 8.20
C ARG A 141 11.46 -12.45 8.08
N ILE A 142 10.76 -12.59 9.21
CA ILE A 142 9.32 -12.36 9.30
C ILE A 142 9.03 -11.33 10.38
N ALA A 143 8.25 -10.31 10.05
CA ALA A 143 7.73 -9.31 10.98
C ALA A 143 6.21 -9.45 11.01
N ARG A 144 5.61 -9.60 12.20
CA ARG A 144 4.16 -9.78 12.38
C ARG A 144 3.53 -8.62 13.14
N ARG A 145 2.28 -8.32 12.80
CA ARG A 145 1.36 -7.50 13.59
C ARG A 145 0.03 -8.26 13.76
N PRO A 146 -0.64 -8.16 14.92
CA PRO A 146 -1.99 -8.67 15.10
C PRO A 146 -2.95 -8.09 14.04
N LEU A 147 -3.83 -8.94 13.50
CA LEU A 147 -4.73 -8.54 12.42
C LEU A 147 -5.69 -7.41 12.83
N ASP A 148 -6.21 -7.45 14.05
CA ASP A 148 -7.16 -6.48 14.60
C ASP A 148 -6.59 -5.06 14.73
N GLU A 149 -5.32 -4.95 15.12
CA GLU A 149 -4.60 -3.67 15.13
C GLU A 149 -4.47 -3.10 13.71
N VAL A 150 -4.03 -3.93 12.76
CA VAL A 150 -3.84 -3.53 11.37
C VAL A 150 -5.16 -3.09 10.74
N LEU A 151 -6.26 -3.82 10.99
CA LEU A 151 -7.58 -3.45 10.52
C LEU A 151 -8.04 -2.11 11.09
N SER A 152 -7.85 -1.89 12.39
CA SER A 152 -8.22 -0.64 13.06
C SER A 152 -7.46 0.56 12.48
N GLU A 153 -6.16 0.40 12.21
CA GLU A 153 -5.33 1.42 11.56
C GLU A 153 -5.80 1.70 10.12
N LEU A 154 -6.08 0.64 9.34
CA LEU A 154 -6.55 0.77 7.96
C LEU A 154 -7.92 1.46 7.88
N GLU A 155 -8.85 1.16 8.78
CA GLU A 155 -10.15 1.84 8.85
C GLU A 155 -9.98 3.33 9.11
N ALA A 156 -9.13 3.71 10.07
CA ALA A 156 -8.83 5.12 10.36
C ALA A 156 -8.20 5.85 9.15
N GLN A 157 -7.31 5.17 8.42
CA GLN A 157 -6.70 5.72 7.19
C GLN A 157 -7.73 5.88 6.07
N GLN A 158 -8.64 4.92 5.90
CA GLN A 158 -9.71 5.00 4.90
C GLN A 158 -10.67 6.15 5.17
N ASP A 159 -11.11 6.30 6.42
CA ASP A 159 -11.98 7.42 6.82
C ASP A 159 -11.32 8.78 6.54
N ALA A 160 -10.03 8.90 6.85
CA ALA A 160 -9.26 10.10 6.55
C ALA A 160 -9.16 10.36 5.04
N ALA A 161 -8.88 9.31 4.24
CA ALA A 161 -8.79 9.40 2.79
C ALA A 161 -10.14 9.78 2.16
N ASP A 162 -11.24 9.22 2.63
CA ASP A 162 -12.59 9.53 2.17
C ASP A 162 -13.00 10.97 2.52
N ALA A 163 -12.66 11.43 3.72
CA ALA A 163 -12.88 12.82 4.12
C ALA A 163 -12.10 13.78 3.21
N ALA A 164 -10.83 13.48 2.93
CA ALA A 164 -9.99 14.26 2.03
C ALA A 164 -10.53 14.25 0.59
N ALA A 165 -10.94 13.09 0.06
CA ALA A 165 -11.53 12.95 -1.26
C ALA A 165 -12.84 13.76 -1.37
N LYS A 166 -13.68 13.73 -0.33
CA LYS A 166 -14.92 14.53 -0.27
C LYS A 166 -14.62 16.02 -0.25
N ALA A 167 -13.61 16.46 0.49
CA ALA A 167 -13.18 17.87 0.51
C ALA A 167 -12.65 18.31 -0.86
N ALA A 168 -11.80 17.51 -1.49
CA ALA A 168 -11.26 17.77 -2.82
C ALA A 168 -12.38 17.86 -3.88
N ARG A 169 -13.36 16.95 -3.85
CA ARG A 169 -14.54 16.98 -4.74
C ARG A 169 -15.36 18.26 -4.57
N LYS A 170 -15.57 18.73 -3.33
CA LYS A 170 -16.27 19.99 -3.05
C LYS A 170 -15.51 21.19 -3.60
N ALA A 171 -14.21 21.28 -3.33
CA ALA A 171 -13.37 22.36 -3.82
C ALA A 171 -13.34 22.41 -5.37
N ALA A 172 -13.18 21.27 -6.02
CA ALA A 172 -13.22 21.17 -7.48
C ALA A 172 -14.59 21.58 -8.06
N HIS A 173 -15.68 21.28 -7.36
CA HIS A 173 -17.02 21.71 -7.76
C HIS A 173 -17.20 23.23 -7.64
N GLU A 174 -16.71 23.84 -6.57
CA GLU A 174 -16.76 25.29 -6.37
C GLU A 174 -15.92 26.05 -7.40
N GLN A 175 -14.71 25.57 -7.70
CA GLN A 175 -13.87 26.12 -8.77
C GLN A 175 -14.57 26.06 -10.12
N LYS A 176 -15.11 24.89 -10.52
CA LYS A 176 -15.88 24.74 -11.77
C LYS A 176 -17.10 25.65 -11.81
N LYS A 177 -17.73 25.95 -10.66
CA LYS A 177 -18.85 26.88 -10.60
C LYS A 177 -18.38 28.31 -10.86
N GLN A 178 -17.28 28.75 -10.24
CA GLN A 178 -16.69 30.07 -10.45
C GLN A 178 -16.27 30.28 -11.91
N GLU A 179 -15.54 29.32 -12.49
CA GLU A 179 -15.14 29.34 -13.91
C GLU A 179 -16.35 29.44 -14.86
N ARG A 180 -17.45 28.73 -14.54
CA ARG A 180 -18.69 28.82 -15.32
C ARG A 180 -19.33 30.20 -15.22
N HIS A 181 -19.32 30.83 -14.04
CA HIS A 181 -19.84 32.18 -13.85
C HIS A 181 -19.01 33.19 -14.65
N GLU A 182 -17.68 33.16 -14.52
CA GLU A 182 -16.77 34.04 -15.28
C GLU A 182 -16.96 33.87 -16.79
N LYS A 183 -16.96 32.63 -17.28
CA LYS A 183 -17.19 32.34 -18.71
C LYS A 183 -18.56 32.81 -19.21
N ASN A 184 -19.59 32.78 -18.35
CA ASN A 184 -20.91 33.29 -18.70
C ASN A 184 -20.93 34.82 -18.75
N GLU A 185 -20.26 35.49 -17.82
CA GLU A 185 -20.10 36.94 -17.82
C GLU A 185 -19.35 37.42 -19.07
N ASP A 186 -18.26 36.77 -19.43
CA ASP A 186 -17.50 37.04 -20.65
C ASP A 186 -18.38 36.89 -21.91
N ARG A 187 -19.19 35.84 -21.99
CA ARG A 187 -20.12 35.62 -23.12
C ARG A 187 -21.17 36.72 -23.21
N ILE A 188 -21.73 37.14 -22.07
CA ILE A 188 -22.73 38.23 -22.02
C ILE A 188 -22.09 39.55 -22.43
N ASN A 189 -20.89 39.86 -21.92
CA ASN A 189 -20.16 41.08 -22.26
C ASN A 189 -19.79 41.12 -23.75
N ALA A 190 -19.32 40.00 -24.31
CA ALA A 190 -19.05 39.87 -25.74
C ALA A 190 -20.30 40.06 -26.61
N LEU A 191 -21.46 39.56 -26.16
CA LEU A 191 -22.74 39.78 -26.85
C LEU A 191 -23.16 41.25 -26.80
N LYS A 192 -23.10 41.89 -25.62
CA LYS A 192 -23.42 43.33 -25.47
C LYS A 192 -22.54 44.22 -26.35
N ALA A 193 -21.24 43.93 -26.42
CA ALA A 193 -20.30 44.67 -27.27
C ALA A 193 -20.63 44.55 -28.77
N LYS A 194 -21.22 43.44 -29.23
CA LYS A 194 -21.69 43.29 -30.61
C LYS A 194 -22.95 44.11 -30.89
N PHE A 195 -23.88 44.19 -29.93
CA PHE A 195 -25.16 44.89 -30.10
C PHE A 195 -25.09 46.41 -29.87
N GLN A 196 -24.02 46.93 -29.27
CA GLN A 196 -23.80 48.39 -29.09
C GLN A 196 -23.05 49.04 -30.26
N ARG A 197 -22.71 48.29 -31.31
CA ARG A 197 -21.89 48.75 -32.43
C ARG A 197 -22.71 49.08 -33.69
N ASP A 198 -24.04 49.04 -33.58
CA ASP A 198 -25.02 49.50 -34.57
C ASP A 198 -25.81 50.71 -34.02
#